data_AF-A0A9D6XZ87-F1
#
_entry.id   AF-A0A9D6XZ87-F1
#
_cell.length_a   1.000
_cell.length_b   1.000
_cell.length_c   1.000
_cell.angle_alpha   90.00
_cell.angle_beta   90.00
_cell.angle_gamma   90.00
#
_symmetry.space_group_name_H-M   'P 1'
#
loop_
_entity.id
_entity.type
_entity.pdbx_description
1 polymer ?
#
loop_
_entity_poly.entity_id
_entity_poly.type
_entity_poly.pdbx_seq_one_letter_code
_entity_poly.pdbx_strand_id
1 'polypeptide(L)'
;DSLYFGGTKAVCPAQIPKVTQRQIAEMAQAAFHLIGCRGYARVDMRLDEEEQPTIIEVNPNPDISPGAGAALQAKVAGMDYPQFIARIISLALETKTP
;
A
#
# COMPACT_ATOMS: atom_id res chain seq x y z
N ASP A 1 15.71 -11.31 6.59
CA ASP A 1 16.69 -10.20 6.49
C ASP A 1 17.59 -10.40 5.30
N SER A 2 17.42 -9.57 4.27
CA SER A 2 18.31 -9.55 3.11
C SER A 2 19.39 -8.48 3.36
N LEU A 3 20.63 -8.78 2.97
CA LEU A 3 21.80 -7.89 3.05
C LEU A 3 21.52 -6.50 2.44
N TYR A 4 20.56 -6.40 1.52
CA TYR A 4 20.20 -5.18 0.82
C TYR A 4 19.25 -4.25 1.60
N PHE A 5 18.52 -4.76 2.60
CA PHE A 5 17.46 -4.00 3.29
C PHE A 5 17.72 -3.76 4.77
N GLY A 6 18.83 -4.28 5.34
CA GLY A 6 19.13 -4.18 6.77
C GLY A 6 19.21 -2.74 7.33
N GLY A 7 19.48 -1.75 6.48
CA GLY A 7 19.49 -0.33 6.86
C GLY A 7 18.16 0.41 6.69
N THR A 8 17.15 -0.20 6.05
CA THR A 8 15.88 0.47 5.76
C THR A 8 14.84 0.10 6.80
N LYS A 9 14.63 0.99 7.78
CA LYS A 9 13.61 0.80 8.81
C LYS A 9 12.23 1.23 8.28
N ALA A 10 11.32 0.27 8.12
CA ALA A 10 9.93 0.59 7.82
C ALA A 10 9.26 1.26 9.02
N VAL A 11 8.69 2.45 8.81
CA VAL A 11 7.91 3.19 9.81
C VAL A 11 6.48 3.28 9.32
N CYS A 12 5.56 2.62 10.01
CA CYS A 12 4.14 2.59 9.69
C CYS A 12 3.31 2.85 10.97
N PRO A 13 2.48 3.91 11.02
CA PRO A 13 2.26 4.92 9.99
C PRO A 13 3.51 5.80 9.75
N ALA A 14 3.62 6.35 8.54
CA ALA A 14 4.68 7.30 8.21
C ALA A 14 4.54 8.58 9.03
N GLN A 15 5.65 9.17 9.46
CA GLN A 15 5.70 10.42 10.21
C GLN A 15 5.80 11.60 9.24
N ILE A 16 4.68 11.99 8.66
CA ILE A 16 4.57 13.06 7.65
C ILE A 16 3.39 13.98 7.97
N PRO A 17 3.36 15.22 7.44
CA PRO A 17 2.23 16.10 7.61
C PRO A 17 0.92 15.49 7.09
N LYS A 18 -0.20 15.84 7.76
CA LYS A 18 -1.53 15.32 7.39
C LYS A 18 -1.94 15.68 5.96
N VAL A 19 -1.50 16.83 5.47
CA VAL A 19 -1.74 17.27 4.08
C VAL A 19 -1.06 16.31 3.10
N THR A 20 0.21 15.99 3.32
CA THR A 20 1.01 15.05 2.54
C THR A 20 0.42 13.65 2.59
N GLN A 21 0.00 13.18 3.78
CA GLN A 21 -0.69 11.90 3.94
C GLN A 21 -1.97 11.81 3.09
N ARG A 22 -2.77 12.89 3.08
CA ARG A 22 -4.01 12.96 2.29
C ARG A 22 -3.71 12.91 0.79
N GLN A 23 -2.72 13.69 0.33
CA GLN A 23 -2.30 13.70 -1.07
C GLN A 23 -1.84 12.31 -1.53
N ILE A 24 -1.00 11.63 -0.73
CA ILE A 24 -0.57 10.25 -1.00
C ILE A 24 -1.77 9.30 -1.12
N ALA A 25 -2.73 9.38 -0.20
CA ALA A 25 -3.91 8.51 -0.23
C ALA A 25 -4.80 8.75 -1.45
N GLU A 26 -4.99 10.01 -1.85
CA GLU A 26 -5.76 10.40 -3.04
C GLU A 26 -5.06 9.92 -4.32
N MET A 27 -3.74 10.13 -4.43
CA MET A 27 -2.95 9.67 -5.57
C MET A 27 -2.89 8.15 -5.69
N ALA A 28 -2.76 7.43 -4.57
CA ALA A 28 -2.73 5.97 -4.57
C ALA A 28 -4.04 5.38 -5.09
N GLN A 29 -5.19 5.93 -4.66
CA GLN A 29 -6.51 5.52 -5.14
C GLN A 29 -6.69 5.85 -6.63
N ALA A 30 -6.30 7.06 -7.06
CA ALA A 30 -6.39 7.46 -8.46
C ALA A 30 -5.55 6.53 -9.36
N ALA A 31 -4.31 6.24 -8.99
CA ALA A 31 -3.43 5.35 -9.75
C ALA A 31 -3.94 3.92 -9.81
N PHE A 32 -4.43 3.38 -8.68
CA PHE A 32 -5.06 2.07 -8.62
C PHE A 32 -6.21 1.93 -9.63
N HIS A 33 -7.10 2.93 -9.68
CA HIS A 33 -8.22 2.93 -10.62
C HIS A 33 -7.79 3.14 -12.07
N LEU A 34 -6.85 4.07 -12.31
CA LEU A 34 -6.41 4.44 -13.66
C LEU A 34 -5.82 3.25 -14.43
N ILE A 35 -5.09 2.37 -13.76
CA ILE A 35 -4.48 1.20 -14.39
C ILE A 35 -5.36 -0.06 -14.33
N GLY A 36 -6.59 0.07 -13.83
CA GLY A 36 -7.54 -1.05 -13.76
C GLY A 36 -7.21 -2.10 -12.69
N CYS A 37 -6.49 -1.74 -11.62
CA CYS A 37 -6.26 -2.66 -10.52
C CYS A 37 -7.59 -3.11 -9.87
N ARG A 38 -7.56 -4.34 -9.34
CA ARG A 38 -8.69 -4.97 -8.63
C ARG A 38 -8.16 -5.65 -7.38
N GLY A 39 -9.04 -5.81 -6.39
CA GLY A 39 -8.66 -6.41 -5.12
C GLY A 39 -7.78 -5.47 -4.31
N TYR A 40 -6.47 -5.66 -4.36
CA TYR A 40 -5.48 -4.91 -3.59
C TYR A 40 -4.26 -4.59 -4.44
N ALA A 41 -3.51 -3.57 -4.05
CA ALA A 41 -2.21 -3.23 -4.62
C ALA A 41 -1.42 -2.42 -3.59
N ARG A 42 -0.11 -2.31 -3.81
CA ARG A 42 0.73 -1.30 -3.15
C ARG A 42 1.10 -0.24 -4.17
N VAL A 43 1.02 1.03 -3.79
CA VAL A 43 1.51 2.15 -4.60
C VAL A 43 2.73 2.72 -3.90
N ASP A 44 3.88 2.61 -4.55
CA ASP A 44 5.14 3.08 -4.00
C ASP A 44 5.40 4.50 -4.54
N MET A 45 5.63 5.43 -3.62
CA MET A 45 5.84 6.85 -3.92
C MET A 45 7.15 7.35 -3.31
N ARG A 46 7.71 8.38 -3.93
CA ARG A 46 8.85 9.15 -3.41
C ARG A 46 8.42 10.59 -3.18
N LEU A 47 8.74 11.11 -2.00
CA LEU A 47 8.66 12.55 -1.73
C LEU A 47 9.96 13.22 -2.18
N ASP A 48 9.84 14.40 -2.77
CA ASP A 48 10.98 15.29 -3.00
C ASP A 48 11.26 16.17 -1.76
N GLU A 49 12.17 17.14 -1.92
CA GLU A 49 12.57 18.07 -0.85
C GLU A 49 11.43 19.01 -0.40
N GLU A 50 10.39 19.17 -1.21
CA GLU A 50 9.20 19.99 -0.95
C GLU A 50 7.99 19.14 -0.50
N GLU A 51 8.25 17.90 -0.08
CA GLU A 51 7.24 16.89 0.27
C GLU A 51 6.24 16.55 -0.84
N GLN A 52 6.56 16.82 -2.11
CA GLN A 52 5.66 16.48 -3.22
C GLN A 52 5.80 14.99 -3.59
N PRO A 53 4.70 14.21 -3.53
CA PRO A 53 4.74 12.81 -3.90
C PRO A 53 4.80 12.59 -5.41
N THR A 54 5.68 11.69 -5.85
CA THR A 54 5.71 11.13 -7.21
C THR A 54 5.57 9.61 -7.15
N ILE A 55 4.71 9.03 -7.98
CA ILE A 55 4.52 7.57 -8.07
C ILE A 55 5.72 6.95 -8.78
N ILE A 56 6.30 5.92 -8.17
CA ILE A 56 7.39 5.12 -8.75
C ILE A 56 6.84 3.82 -9.32
N GLU A 57 5.95 3.16 -8.59
CA GLU A 57 5.43 1.83 -8.94
C GLU A 57 3.98 1.69 -8.46
N VAL A 58 3.16 1.01 -9.25
CA VAL A 58 1.92 0.39 -8.79
C VAL A 58 2.08 -1.11 -8.87
N ASN A 59 2.16 -1.77 -7.71
CA ASN A 59 2.37 -3.20 -7.59
C ASN A 59 1.04 -3.90 -7.29
N PRO A 60 0.41 -4.59 -8.24
CA PRO A 60 -0.89 -5.25 -8.06
C PRO A 60 -0.82 -6.57 -7.28
N ASN A 61 0.38 -7.06 -6.94
CA ASN A 61 0.56 -8.28 -6.15
C ASN A 61 1.81 -8.14 -5.25
N PRO A 62 1.78 -7.20 -4.28
CA PRO A 62 2.91 -6.96 -3.39
C PRO A 62 3.12 -8.15 -2.45
N ASP A 63 4.31 -8.24 -1.84
CA ASP A 63 4.55 -9.18 -0.76
C ASP A 63 3.57 -8.94 0.41
N ILE A 64 2.82 -9.99 0.75
CA ILE A 64 1.82 -10.02 1.80
C ILE A 64 2.29 -10.83 3.01
N SER A 65 3.54 -11.28 3.07
CA SER A 65 4.06 -12.01 4.23
C SER A 65 3.87 -11.23 5.54
N PRO A 66 3.68 -11.90 6.69
CA PRO A 66 3.60 -11.22 7.97
C PRO A 66 4.79 -10.28 8.19
N GLY A 67 4.51 -9.00 8.47
CA GLY A 67 5.52 -7.96 8.65
C GLY A 67 5.98 -7.27 7.36
N ALA A 68 5.57 -7.73 6.18
CA ALA A 68 5.77 -7.01 4.92
C ALA A 68 4.93 -5.72 4.87
N GLY A 69 5.30 -4.81 3.97
CA GLY A 69 4.70 -3.47 3.88
C GLY A 69 3.18 -3.47 3.78
N ALA A 70 2.59 -4.34 2.95
CA ALA A 70 1.13 -4.42 2.78
C ALA A 70 0.43 -4.90 4.07
N ALA A 71 0.99 -5.91 4.74
CA ALA A 71 0.45 -6.42 6.01
C ALA A 71 0.58 -5.39 7.15
N LEU A 72 1.68 -4.62 7.19
CA LEU A 72 1.85 -3.53 8.15
C LEU A 72 0.84 -2.40 7.92
N GLN A 73 0.62 -1.99 6.67
CA GLN A 73 -0.38 -0.98 6.30
C GLN A 73 -1.80 -1.42 6.68
N ALA A 74 -2.16 -2.68 6.40
CA ALA A 74 -3.45 -3.23 6.80
C ALA A 74 -3.65 -3.23 8.33
N LYS A 75 -2.61 -3.60 9.09
CA LYS A 75 -2.63 -3.54 10.56
C LYS A 75 -2.86 -2.14 11.10
N VAL A 76 -2.17 -1.14 10.54
CA VAL A 76 -2.36 0.27 10.93
C VAL A 76 -3.77 0.76 10.54
N ALA A 77 -4.34 0.23 9.47
CA ALA A 77 -5.73 0.48 9.07
C ALA A 77 -6.78 -0.29 9.91
N GLY A 78 -6.35 -1.04 10.94
CA GLY A 78 -7.24 -1.74 11.87
C GLY A 78 -7.61 -3.17 11.45
N MET A 79 -6.94 -3.75 10.45
CA MET A 79 -7.10 -5.14 10.05
C MET A 79 -5.93 -5.99 10.54
N ASP A 80 -6.17 -6.96 11.42
CA ASP A 80 -5.16 -7.97 11.71
C ASP A 80 -4.86 -8.84 10.47
N TYR A 81 -3.81 -9.66 10.56
CA TYR A 81 -3.35 -10.42 9.39
C TYR A 81 -4.42 -11.37 8.83
N PRO A 82 -5.13 -12.19 9.64
CA PRO A 82 -6.26 -12.98 9.16
C PRO A 82 -7.35 -12.14 8.49
N GLN A 83 -7.73 -10.98 9.06
CA GLN A 83 -8.72 -10.08 8.48
C GLN A 83 -8.27 -9.53 7.12
N PHE A 84 -7.00 -9.16 6.99
CA PHE A 84 -6.42 -8.69 5.73
C PHE A 84 -6.50 -9.77 4.64
N ILE A 85 -6.10 -11.00 4.96
CA ILE A 85 -6.17 -12.14 4.01
C ILE A 85 -7.62 -12.46 3.65
N ALA A 86 -8.52 -12.49 4.63
CA ALA A 86 -9.95 -12.68 4.40
C ALA A 86 -10.53 -11.60 3.48
N ARG A 87 -10.10 -10.34 3.62
CA ARG A 87 -10.53 -9.24 2.75
C ARG A 87 -10.04 -9.42 1.31
N ILE A 88 -8.79 -9.83 1.10
CA ILE A 88 -8.26 -10.14 -0.24
C ILE A 88 -9.09 -11.27 -0.90
N ILE A 89 -9.36 -12.35 -0.17
CA ILE A 89 -10.16 -13.48 -0.67
C ILE A 89 -11.57 -13.02 -1.02
N SER A 90 -12.22 -12.26 -0.13
CA SER A 90 -13.56 -11.71 -0.38
C SER A 90 -13.60 -10.86 -1.66
N LEU A 91 -12.61 -9.99 -1.87
CA LEU A 91 -12.52 -9.16 -3.07
C LEU A 91 -12.27 -9.98 -4.34
N ALA A 92 -11.54 -11.11 -4.24
CA ALA A 92 -11.32 -12.01 -5.35
C ALA A 92 -12.59 -12.78 -5.75
N LEU A 93 -13.46 -13.07 -4.78
CA LEU A 93 -14.76 -13.71 -5.00
C LEU A 93 -15.84 -12.73 -5.51
N GLU A 94 -15.63 -11.42 -5.35
CA GLU A 94 -16.54 -10.39 -5.88
C GLU A 94 -16.54 -10.44 -7.42
N THR A 95 -17.59 -11.05 -7.99
CA THR A 95 -17.86 -11.04 -9.42
C THR A 95 -18.32 -9.65 -9.85
N LYS A 96 -17.39 -8.83 -10.32
CA LYS A 96 -17.73 -7.84 -11.35
C LYS A 96 -17.65 -8.54 -12.69
N THR A 97 -18.81 -8.90 -13.24
CA THR A 97 -18.98 -9.14 -14.68
C THR A 97 -18.28 -7.99 -15.41
N PRO A 98 -17.42 -8.27 -16.41
CA PRO A 98 -16.82 -7.22 -17.23
C PRO A 98 -17.89 -6.27 -17.81
#